data_AF-A0AAV5WHU4-F1
#
_entry.id   AF-A0AAV5WHU4-F1
#
_cell.length_a   1.000
_cell.length_b   1.000
_cell.length_c   1.000
_cell.angle_alpha   90.00
_cell.angle_beta   90.00
_cell.angle_gamma   90.00
#
_symmetry.space_group_name_H-M   'P 1'
#
loop_
_entity.id
_entity.type
_entity.pdbx_description
1 polymer ?
#
loop_
_entity_poly.entity_id
_entity_poly.type
_entity_poly.pdbx_seq_one_letter_code
_entity_poly.pdbx_strand_id
1 'polypeptide(L)'
;FQMANTPDLLIGFEFDDITPTKSITHSSDVVYASNLPWKLLGRTINSEVSGRKELRLSLFCNSANEYTGWSCDATIKTVLVNVDPDCNIVKEVEHKFLNDGTGRGCIQSLDWEYLADPEKGFLKDGQCTIETKVFIKKTKNVRVLKLKNYSIPASGQGNVILFVEGKKLH
;
A
#
# COMPACT_ATOMS: atom_id res chain seq x y z
N PHE A 1 24.59 20.45 4.79
CA PHE A 1 24.20 19.03 4.91
C PHE A 1 22.70 18.97 5.15
N GLN A 2 21.92 18.75 4.11
CA GLN A 2 20.47 18.59 4.22
C GLN A 2 20.25 17.13 4.64
N MET A 3 19.76 16.90 5.87
CA MET A 3 19.38 15.55 6.29
C MET A 3 18.34 15.04 5.30
N ALA A 4 18.66 13.99 4.55
CA ALA A 4 17.67 13.31 3.76
C ALA A 4 16.57 12.83 4.71
N ASN A 5 15.35 13.32 4.54
CA ASN A 5 14.22 12.88 5.36
C ASN A 5 14.14 11.34 5.30
N THR A 6 14.14 10.69 6.45
CA THR A 6 13.95 9.23 6.54
C THR A 6 12.48 8.92 6.22
N PRO A 7 12.19 7.96 5.34
CA PRO A 7 10.80 7.60 5.04
C PRO A 7 10.13 6.92 6.23
N ASP A 8 8.82 7.14 6.39
CA ASP A 8 8.02 6.42 7.39
C ASP A 8 7.84 4.95 7.02
N LEU A 9 7.84 4.64 5.71
CA LEU A 9 7.74 3.30 5.17
C LEU A 9 8.66 3.11 3.96
N LEU A 10 9.24 1.91 3.88
CA LEU A 10 9.82 1.36 2.68
C LEU A 10 9.04 0.09 2.33
N ILE A 11 8.35 0.09 1.19
CA ILE A 11 7.57 -1.03 0.69
C ILE A 11 8.08 -1.36 -0.70
N GLY A 12 8.47 -2.59 -0.92
CA GLY A 12 8.90 -3.05 -2.23
C GLY A 12 8.50 -4.49 -2.45
N PHE A 13 8.65 -4.92 -3.70
CA PHE A 13 8.61 -6.33 -4.08
C PHE A 13 9.36 -6.49 -5.39
N GLU A 14 9.57 -7.75 -5.75
CA GLU A 14 10.13 -8.17 -7.02
C GLU A 14 9.05 -8.91 -7.80
N PHE A 15 9.09 -8.80 -9.13
CA PHE A 15 8.32 -9.69 -9.98
C PHE A 15 9.26 -10.50 -10.85
N ASP A 16 8.93 -11.78 -10.96
CA ASP A 16 9.59 -12.71 -11.87
C ASP A 16 8.79 -12.85 -13.18
N ASP A 17 9.39 -13.53 -14.15
CA ASP A 17 8.75 -13.94 -15.42
C ASP A 17 8.12 -12.78 -16.22
N ILE A 18 8.78 -11.63 -16.25
CA ILE A 18 8.32 -10.49 -17.04
C ILE A 18 8.42 -10.81 -18.53
N THR A 19 7.26 -10.98 -19.16
CA THR A 19 7.13 -11.16 -20.61
C THR A 19 5.98 -10.33 -21.14
N PRO A 20 6.04 -9.81 -22.39
CA PRO A 20 5.00 -8.95 -22.95
C PRO A 20 3.59 -9.55 -22.87
N THR A 21 3.46 -10.87 -23.03
CA THR A 21 2.18 -11.58 -23.08
C THR A 21 1.60 -11.89 -21.68
N LYS A 22 2.44 -12.14 -20.66
CA LYS A 22 1.98 -12.59 -19.33
C LYS A 22 1.37 -11.47 -18.49
N SER A 23 0.12 -11.62 -18.07
CA SER A 23 -0.48 -10.69 -17.12
C SER A 23 -0.02 -11.00 -15.70
N ILE A 24 0.37 -9.98 -14.94
CA ILE A 24 0.81 -10.12 -13.55
C ILE A 24 -0.08 -9.31 -12.61
N THR A 25 -0.24 -9.81 -11.40
CA THR A 25 -0.76 -9.07 -10.25
C THR A 25 -0.03 -9.57 -9.03
N HIS A 26 0.70 -8.68 -8.37
CA HIS A 26 1.47 -9.00 -7.18
C HIS A 26 1.29 -7.89 -6.16
N SER A 27 1.29 -8.25 -4.89
CA SER A 27 1.04 -7.33 -3.80
C SER A 27 1.98 -7.59 -2.64
N SER A 28 2.50 -6.53 -2.03
CA SER A 28 3.31 -6.64 -0.82
C SER A 28 2.49 -7.19 0.35
N ASP A 29 3.20 -7.57 1.41
CA ASP A 29 2.60 -7.68 2.74
C ASP A 29 2.03 -6.33 3.20
N VAL A 30 1.13 -6.40 4.19
CA VAL A 30 0.59 -5.20 4.84
C VAL A 30 1.60 -4.71 5.87
N VAL A 31 2.02 -3.46 5.72
CA VAL A 31 2.89 -2.78 6.70
C VAL A 31 2.14 -1.65 7.38
N TYR A 32 2.58 -1.26 8.57
CA TYR A 32 1.89 -0.25 9.37
C TYR A 32 2.78 0.97 9.58
N ALA A 33 2.24 2.15 9.31
CA ALA A 33 2.79 3.42 9.79
C ALA A 33 1.65 4.39 10.12
N SER A 34 1.86 5.21 11.16
CA SER A 34 0.84 6.12 11.70
C SER A 34 -0.50 5.43 12.00
N ASN A 35 -0.46 4.17 12.46
CA ASN A 35 -1.63 3.31 12.73
C ASN A 35 -2.53 3.03 11.51
N LEU A 36 -2.01 3.22 10.30
CA LEU A 36 -2.71 2.90 9.06
C LEU A 36 -2.02 1.68 8.44
N PRO A 37 -2.78 0.69 7.93
CA PRO A 37 -2.23 -0.39 7.13
C PRO A 37 -1.98 0.11 5.70
N TRP A 38 -0.84 -0.28 5.15
CA TRP A 38 -0.40 0.08 3.80
C TRP A 38 -0.08 -1.17 3.00
N LYS A 39 -0.40 -1.14 1.71
CA LYS A 39 -0.12 -2.23 0.78
C LYS A 39 0.23 -1.70 -0.60
N LEU A 40 1.35 -2.13 -1.17
CA LEU A 40 1.70 -1.85 -2.56
C LEU A 40 1.14 -2.97 -3.45
N LEU A 41 0.56 -2.60 -4.59
CA LEU A 41 0.07 -3.52 -5.61
C LEU A 41 0.65 -3.12 -6.96
N GLY A 42 1.29 -4.06 -7.64
CA GLY A 42 1.62 -3.97 -9.05
C GLY A 42 0.75 -4.89 -9.87
N ARG A 43 0.14 -4.38 -10.93
CA ARG A 43 -0.60 -5.23 -11.88
C ARG A 43 -0.45 -4.74 -13.30
N THR A 44 -0.38 -5.66 -14.25
CA THR A 44 -0.46 -5.30 -15.66
C THR A 44 -1.91 -5.02 -16.06
N ILE A 45 -2.11 -4.01 -16.88
CA ILE A 45 -3.39 -3.68 -17.49
C ILE A 45 -3.18 -3.39 -18.97
N ASN A 46 -4.24 -3.55 -19.76
CA ASN A 46 -4.26 -2.98 -21.11
C ASN A 46 -4.80 -1.56 -20.99
N SER A 47 -4.00 -0.58 -21.37
CA SER A 47 -4.35 0.82 -21.32
C SER A 47 -5.25 1.15 -22.51
N GLU A 48 -6.47 1.61 -22.24
CA GLU A 48 -7.39 2.05 -23.29
C GLU A 48 -6.88 3.29 -24.03
N VAL A 49 -6.04 4.11 -23.35
CA VAL A 49 -5.50 5.35 -23.90
C VAL A 49 -4.34 5.08 -24.84
N SER A 50 -3.35 4.28 -24.42
CA SER A 50 -2.17 3.99 -25.23
C SER A 50 -2.35 2.78 -26.15
N GLY A 51 -3.37 1.94 -25.90
CA GLY A 51 -3.54 0.64 -26.55
C GLY A 51 -2.47 -0.39 -26.15
N ARG A 52 -1.56 -0.03 -25.24
CA ARG A 52 -0.44 -0.86 -24.81
C ARG A 52 -0.67 -1.44 -23.44
N LYS A 53 0.08 -2.49 -23.15
CA LYS A 53 0.12 -3.08 -21.82
C LYS A 53 1.00 -2.23 -20.90
N GLU A 54 0.49 -1.93 -19.72
CA GLU A 54 1.19 -1.12 -18.72
C GLU A 54 1.26 -1.86 -17.38
N LEU A 55 2.39 -1.75 -16.68
CA LEU A 55 2.44 -2.02 -15.26
C LEU A 55 1.89 -0.82 -14.49
N ARG A 56 0.77 -1.02 -13.80
CA ARG A 56 0.18 -0.03 -12.90
C ARG A 56 0.52 -0.34 -11.45
N LEU A 57 1.15 0.61 -10.79
CA LEU A 57 1.44 0.59 -9.37
C LEU A 57 0.38 1.40 -8.61
N SER A 58 -0.19 0.77 -7.59
CA SER A 58 -1.18 1.38 -6.71
C SER A 58 -0.77 1.16 -5.27
N LEU A 59 -0.84 2.23 -4.48
CA LEU A 59 -0.67 2.16 -3.04
C LEU A 59 -2.05 2.21 -2.38
N PHE A 60 -2.28 1.29 -1.46
CA PHE A 60 -3.50 1.25 -0.66
C PHE A 60 -3.15 1.70 0.75
N CYS A 61 -3.97 2.59 1.31
CA CYS A 61 -3.89 3.05 2.68
C CYS A 61 -5.24 2.82 3.34
N ASN A 62 -5.27 2.06 4.43
CA ASN A 62 -6.47 1.84 5.24
C ASN A 62 -7.71 1.39 4.45
N SER A 63 -7.50 0.62 3.38
CA SER A 63 -8.54 0.23 2.40
C SER A 63 -9.59 -0.72 2.96
N ALA A 64 -9.28 -1.47 4.02
CA ALA A 64 -10.24 -2.36 4.69
C ALA A 64 -11.18 -1.61 5.67
N ASN A 65 -10.95 -0.32 5.91
CA ASN A 65 -11.70 0.45 6.89
C ASN A 65 -12.85 1.20 6.23
N GLU A 66 -14.08 0.80 6.54
CA GLU A 66 -15.32 1.37 5.99
C GLU A 66 -15.64 2.77 6.56
N TYR A 67 -14.96 3.23 7.62
CA TYR A 67 -15.17 4.57 8.15
C TYR A 67 -14.70 5.62 7.14
N THR A 68 -15.52 6.62 6.83
CA THR A 68 -15.23 7.61 5.78
C THR A 68 -14.51 8.87 6.26
N GLY A 69 -14.40 9.07 7.57
CA GLY A 69 -13.88 10.31 8.13
C GLY A 69 -12.35 10.40 8.21
N TRP A 70 -11.61 9.34 7.88
CA TRP A 70 -10.15 9.35 7.95
C TRP A 70 -9.50 9.95 6.69
N SER A 71 -8.31 10.51 6.85
CA SER A 71 -7.48 10.94 5.72
C SER A 71 -6.00 10.83 6.04
N CYS A 72 -5.18 10.58 5.03
CA CYS A 72 -3.73 10.59 5.12
C CYS A 72 -3.12 11.34 3.93
N ASP A 73 -2.44 12.45 4.19
CA ASP A 73 -1.65 13.19 3.20
C ASP A 73 -0.22 12.63 3.23
N ALA A 74 0.31 12.20 2.08
CA ALA A 74 1.65 11.63 1.98
C ALA A 74 2.36 12.01 0.67
N THR A 75 3.69 12.08 0.72
CA THR A 75 4.54 12.04 -0.49
C THR A 75 4.98 10.60 -0.71
N ILE A 76 4.84 10.11 -1.93
CA ILE A 76 5.25 8.78 -2.35
C ILE A 76 6.36 8.92 -3.38
N LYS A 77 7.50 8.29 -3.12
CA LYS A 77 8.62 8.19 -4.05
C LYS A 77 8.82 6.74 -4.45
N THR A 78 8.53 6.41 -5.69
CA THR A 78 8.74 5.09 -6.27
C THR A 78 10.00 5.07 -7.12
N VAL A 79 10.79 4.03 -6.95
CA VAL A 79 12.01 3.74 -7.68
C VAL A 79 11.84 2.39 -8.35
N LEU A 80 11.95 2.37 -9.67
CA LEU A 80 12.15 1.16 -10.44
C LEU A 80 13.64 0.94 -10.59
N VAL A 81 14.14 -0.16 -10.07
CA VAL A 81 15.56 -0.44 -10.00
C VAL A 81 16.05 -0.94 -11.36
N ASN A 82 17.10 -0.30 -11.86
CA ASN A 82 17.85 -0.71 -13.02
C ASN A 82 19.18 -1.34 -12.59
N VAL A 83 19.78 -2.18 -13.45
CA VAL A 83 21.13 -2.70 -13.25
C VAL A 83 22.18 -1.59 -13.17
N ASP A 84 21.97 -0.48 -13.86
CA ASP A 84 22.71 0.77 -13.70
C ASP A 84 21.93 1.75 -12.80
N PRO A 85 22.40 2.02 -11.57
CA PRO A 85 21.69 2.91 -10.63
C PRO A 85 21.41 4.33 -11.16
N ASP A 86 22.21 4.83 -12.09
CA ASP A 86 22.02 6.15 -12.70
C ASP A 86 20.83 6.17 -13.69
N CYS A 87 20.39 4.97 -14.11
CA CYS A 87 19.28 4.75 -15.03
C CYS A 87 17.97 4.33 -14.32
N ASN A 88 17.92 4.40 -12.98
CA ASN A 88 16.71 4.15 -12.22
C ASN A 88 15.56 5.08 -12.65
N ILE A 89 14.34 4.54 -12.80
CA ILE A 89 13.15 5.39 -13.00
C ILE A 89 12.62 5.79 -11.64
N VAL A 90 12.67 7.09 -11.36
CA VAL A 90 12.19 7.66 -10.11
C VAL A 90 10.95 8.50 -10.37
N LYS A 91 9.87 8.22 -9.65
CA LYS A 91 8.66 9.04 -9.67
C LYS A 91 8.28 9.46 -8.27
N GLU A 92 8.00 10.75 -8.10
CA GLU A 92 7.52 11.30 -6.85
C GLU A 92 6.14 11.93 -7.06
N VAL A 93 5.19 11.61 -6.17
CA VAL A 93 3.82 12.14 -6.20
C VAL A 93 3.35 12.49 -4.80
N GLU A 94 2.58 13.56 -4.69
CA GLU A 94 1.81 13.84 -3.49
C GLU A 94 0.41 13.26 -3.64
N HIS A 95 -0.08 12.59 -2.61
CA HIS A 95 -1.41 12.01 -2.63
C HIS A 95 -2.10 12.14 -1.29
N LYS A 96 -3.42 12.37 -1.36
CA LYS A 96 -4.30 12.38 -0.20
C LYS A 96 -5.18 11.14 -0.23
N PHE A 97 -4.86 10.18 0.62
CA PHE A 97 -5.66 8.99 0.81
C PHE A 97 -6.89 9.32 1.66
N LEU A 98 -8.04 8.87 1.18
CA LEU A 98 -9.36 9.02 1.78
C LEU A 98 -10.07 7.67 1.63
N ASN A 99 -11.14 7.46 2.38
CA ASN A 99 -12.07 6.39 2.02
C ASN A 99 -13.02 6.89 0.93
N ASP A 100 -12.56 6.79 -0.31
CA ASP A 100 -13.34 7.00 -1.54
C ASP A 100 -14.00 5.70 -2.04
N GLY A 101 -14.08 4.68 -1.18
CA GLY A 101 -14.49 3.33 -1.53
C GLY A 101 -13.33 2.40 -1.89
N THR A 102 -12.10 2.90 -2.09
CA THR A 102 -10.94 2.05 -2.41
C THR A 102 -9.71 2.31 -1.56
N GLY A 103 -9.55 3.52 -1.01
CA GLY A 103 -8.33 3.89 -0.26
C GLY A 103 -7.07 3.82 -1.13
N ARG A 104 -7.23 3.94 -2.45
CA ARG A 104 -6.23 3.60 -3.46
C ARG A 104 -5.71 4.86 -4.16
N GLY A 105 -4.40 5.07 -4.10
CA GLY A 105 -3.69 6.02 -4.97
C GLY A 105 -3.01 5.28 -6.11
N CYS A 106 -3.28 5.66 -7.37
CA CYS A 106 -2.43 5.26 -8.49
C CYS A 106 -1.15 6.10 -8.43
N ILE A 107 0.00 5.46 -8.23
CA ILE A 107 1.26 6.19 -8.05
C ILE A 107 2.06 6.20 -9.36
N GLN A 108 1.98 5.14 -10.18
CA GLN A 108 2.74 5.04 -11.41
C GLN A 108 2.10 4.10 -12.44
N SER A 109 2.32 4.40 -13.72
CA SER A 109 2.02 3.53 -14.88
C SER A 109 3.30 3.50 -15.72
N LEU A 110 3.74 2.32 -16.14
CA LEU A 110 4.96 2.09 -16.93
C LEU A 110 4.63 1.20 -18.12
N ASP A 111 5.24 1.46 -19.29
CA ASP A 111 5.10 0.62 -20.48
C ASP A 111 5.70 -0.77 -20.20
N TRP A 112 4.88 -1.82 -20.30
CA TRP A 112 5.28 -3.17 -19.92
C TRP A 112 6.31 -3.78 -20.89
N GLU A 113 6.23 -3.45 -22.17
CA GLU A 113 7.18 -3.93 -23.17
C GLU A 113 8.55 -3.28 -22.96
N TYR A 114 8.57 -1.99 -22.63
CA TYR A 114 9.81 -1.29 -22.26
C TYR A 114 10.49 -1.91 -21.03
N LEU A 115 9.72 -2.35 -20.02
CA LEU A 115 10.28 -3.03 -18.86
C LEU A 115 10.77 -4.45 -19.16
N ALA A 116 10.14 -5.12 -20.13
CA ALA A 116 10.48 -6.48 -20.51
C ALA A 116 11.71 -6.56 -21.42
N ASP A 117 12.15 -5.44 -22.01
CA ASP A 117 13.30 -5.37 -22.89
C ASP A 117 14.62 -5.52 -22.09
N PRO A 118 15.39 -6.60 -22.30
CA PRO A 118 16.65 -6.82 -21.58
C PRO A 118 17.68 -5.70 -21.80
N GLU A 119 17.64 -5.01 -22.94
CA GLU A 119 18.56 -3.92 -23.24
C GLU A 119 18.28 -2.66 -22.39
N LYS A 120 17.09 -2.55 -21.79
CA LYS A 120 16.77 -1.45 -20.88
C LYS A 120 17.33 -1.63 -19.49
N GLY A 121 17.70 -2.86 -19.09
CA GLY A 121 18.36 -3.12 -17.81
C GLY A 121 17.43 -3.11 -16.58
N PHE A 122 16.11 -3.17 -16.74
CA PHE A 122 15.16 -3.29 -15.63
C PHE A 122 14.89 -4.74 -15.19
N LEU A 123 15.48 -5.70 -15.90
CA LEU A 123 15.46 -7.12 -15.58
C LEU A 123 16.85 -7.54 -15.13
N LYS A 124 17.01 -7.80 -13.83
CA LYS A 124 18.21 -8.42 -13.28
C LYS A 124 17.89 -9.86 -12.91
N ASP A 125 18.58 -10.82 -13.52
CA ASP A 125 18.32 -12.26 -13.35
C ASP A 125 16.84 -12.65 -13.62
N GLY A 126 16.19 -11.92 -14.54
CA GLY A 126 14.77 -12.11 -14.88
C GLY A 126 13.78 -11.43 -13.92
N GLN A 127 14.28 -10.68 -12.94
CA GLN A 127 13.49 -10.02 -11.92
C GLN A 127 13.49 -8.50 -12.10
N CYS A 128 12.35 -7.87 -11.84
CA CYS A 128 12.25 -6.42 -11.76
C CYS A 128 11.90 -6.00 -10.33
N THR A 129 12.75 -5.14 -9.76
CA THR A 129 12.62 -4.69 -8.37
C THR A 129 11.97 -3.31 -8.32
N ILE A 130 10.97 -3.17 -7.45
CA ILE A 130 10.29 -1.91 -7.17
C ILE A 130 10.46 -1.56 -5.71
N GLU A 131 10.91 -0.33 -5.45
CA GLU A 131 10.96 0.26 -4.13
C GLU A 131 10.05 1.46 -4.04
N THR A 132 9.23 1.55 -3.00
CA THR A 132 8.36 2.69 -2.74
C THR A 132 8.61 3.21 -1.34
N LYS A 133 8.99 4.48 -1.25
CA LYS A 133 9.18 5.24 -0.01
C LYS A 133 7.96 6.10 0.23
N VAL A 134 7.41 6.04 1.43
CA VAL A 134 6.25 6.84 1.83
C VAL A 134 6.67 7.79 2.94
N PHE A 135 6.34 9.07 2.76
CA PHE A 135 6.55 10.13 3.72
C PHE A 135 5.18 10.69 4.13
N ILE A 136 4.72 10.31 5.31
CA ILE A 136 3.44 10.70 5.86
C ILE A 136 3.55 12.15 6.35
N LYS A 137 2.80 13.05 5.71
CA LYS A 137 2.77 14.46 6.10
C LYS A 137 1.75 14.72 7.21
N LYS A 138 0.57 14.10 7.10
CA LYS A 138 -0.55 14.38 8.00
C LYS A 138 -1.58 13.27 8.00
N THR A 139 -2.10 12.94 9.18
CA THR A 139 -3.26 12.05 9.33
C THR A 139 -4.39 12.76 10.06
N LYS A 140 -5.65 12.37 9.78
CA LYS A 140 -6.85 12.84 10.50
C LYS A 140 -7.80 11.68 10.76
N ASN A 141 -8.45 11.69 11.93
CA ASN A 141 -9.50 10.75 12.34
C ASN A 141 -9.14 9.27 12.14
N VAL A 142 -7.86 8.91 12.26
CA VAL A 142 -7.39 7.53 12.24
C VAL A 142 -7.80 6.87 13.55
N ARG A 143 -8.77 5.96 13.48
CA ARG A 143 -9.20 5.19 14.65
C ARG A 143 -8.22 4.05 14.87
N VAL A 144 -7.54 4.06 16.01
CA VAL A 144 -6.86 2.85 16.50
C VAL A 144 -7.94 1.87 16.90
N LEU A 145 -8.05 0.73 16.21
CA LEU A 145 -8.81 -0.40 16.73
C LEU A 145 -8.09 -0.88 17.99
N LYS A 146 -8.48 -0.34 19.14
CA LYS A 146 -8.22 -1.02 20.42
C LYS A 146 -9.05 -2.29 20.37
N LEU A 147 -8.42 -3.41 20.03
CA LEU A 147 -8.99 -4.72 20.31
C LEU A 147 -9.20 -4.78 21.83
N LYS A 148 -10.42 -4.50 22.28
CA LYS A 148 -10.81 -4.80 23.64
C LYS A 148 -10.90 -6.32 23.70
N ASN A 149 -9.89 -6.93 24.31
CA ASN A 149 -9.89 -8.35 24.58
C ASN A 149 -10.88 -8.58 25.73
N TYR A 150 -12.16 -8.78 25.42
CA TYR A 150 -13.21 -9.02 26.42
C TYR A 150 -13.06 -10.38 27.12
N SER A 151 -12.13 -11.21 26.66
CA SER A 151 -11.65 -12.43 27.33
C SER A 151 -10.77 -12.15 28.54
N ILE A 152 -10.31 -10.91 28.74
CA ILE A 152 -9.66 -10.48 29.98
C ILE A 152 -10.69 -9.67 30.76
N PRO A 153 -11.20 -10.16 31.91
CA PRO A 153 -12.07 -9.38 32.76
C PRO A 153 -11.36 -8.06 33.10
N ALA A 154 -11.99 -6.93 32.77
CA ALA A 154 -11.49 -5.64 33.23
C ALA A 154 -11.50 -5.68 34.76
N SER A 155 -10.32 -5.56 35.38
CA SER A 155 -10.20 -5.52 36.84
C SER A 155 -11.11 -4.42 37.39
N GLY A 156 -12.20 -4.81 38.05
CA GLY A 156 -13.13 -3.89 38.69
C GLY A 156 -14.48 -3.64 37.99
N GLN A 157 -14.84 -4.33 36.90
CA GLN A 157 -16.22 -4.32 36.42
C GLN A 157 -17.00 -5.49 37.03
N GLY A 158 -17.89 -5.15 37.97
CA GLY A 158 -18.76 -6.10 38.66
C GLY A 158 -19.63 -6.92 37.71
N ASN A 159 -19.93 -8.15 38.12
CA ASN A 159 -20.78 -9.09 37.38
C ASN A 159 -22.11 -8.43 37.00
N VAL A 160 -22.33 -8.23 35.70
CA VAL A 160 -23.65 -7.86 35.18
C VAL A 160 -24.51 -9.11 35.20
N ILE A 161 -25.53 -9.12 36.05
CA ILE A 161 -26.56 -10.17 36.04
C ILE A 161 -27.58 -9.79 34.97
N LEU A 162 -27.70 -10.60 33.92
CA LEU A 162 -28.72 -10.43 32.90
C LEU A 162 -30.06 -10.95 33.43
N PHE A 163 -31.05 -10.05 33.49
CA PHE A 163 -32.44 -10.41 33.75
C PHE A 163 -33.20 -10.36 32.42
N VAL A 164 -33.83 -11.47 32.03
CA VAL A 164 -34.78 -11.50 30.91
C VAL A 164 -36.15 -11.79 31.52
N GLU A 165 -37.10 -10.88 31.29
CA GLU A 165 -38.48 -10.98 31.83
C GLU A 165 -38.53 -11.20 33.35
N GLY A 166 -37.62 -10.56 34.09
CA GLY A 166 -37.55 -10.65 35.55
C GLY A 166 -36.97 -11.96 36.10
N LYS A 167 -36.54 -12.89 35.24
CA LYS A 167 -35.83 -14.10 35.65
C LYS A 167 -34.33 -13.93 35.48
N LYS A 168 -33.60 -14.24 36.55
CA LYS A 168 -32.14 -14.36 36.53
C LYS A 168 -31.77 -15.61 35.73
N LEU A 169 -31.03 -15.43 34.64
CA LEU A 169 -30.40 -16.55 33.94
C LEU A 169 -29.20 -17.04 34.76
N HIS A 170 -29.18 -18.35 35.04
CA HIS A 170 -28.10 -19.07 35.68
C HIS A 170 -27.32 -19.86 34.64
#